data_AF-A0AB38JKG1-F1
#
_entry.id   AF-A0AB38JKG1-F1
#
_cell.length_a   1.000
_cell.length_b   1.000
_cell.length_c   1.000
_cell.angle_alpha   90.00
_cell.angle_beta   90.00
_cell.angle_gamma   90.00
#
_symmetry.space_group_name_H-M   'P 1'
#
loop_
_entity.id
_entity.type
_entity.pdbx_description
1 polymer ?
#
loop_
_entity_poly.entity_id
_entity_poly.type
_entity_poly.pdbx_seq_one_letter_code
_entity_poly.pdbx_strand_id
1 'polypeptide(L)'
;MLRTSGFRARRGAAGWQWDAVLGGYLTAKCAALAARAAPKDAYDLMFVLLYNPGGAREAARAIAGIPVVSHRRPPAAVARAAVSMLLDPQGPWAGHFATQMQEAGDEEPEERLRADAAAGASLLLRTLDQNA
;
A
#
# COMPACT_ATOMS: atom_id res chain seq x y z
N MET A 1 14.53 28.37 13.88
CA MET A 1 15.29 27.29 13.21
C MET A 1 14.29 26.41 12.47
N LEU A 2 14.01 26.71 11.20
CA LEU A 2 13.01 25.98 10.39
C LEU A 2 13.64 24.68 9.88
N ARG A 3 13.20 23.54 10.40
CA ARG A 3 13.51 22.23 9.80
C ARG A 3 12.71 22.13 8.50
N THR A 4 13.41 22.16 7.37
CA THR A 4 12.84 21.86 6.06
C THR A 4 12.37 20.41 6.03
N SER A 5 11.06 20.21 6.19
CA SER A 5 10.36 18.97 5.83
C SER A 5 10.36 18.86 4.30
N GLY A 6 11.49 18.40 3.73
CA GLY A 6 11.69 18.30 2.30
C GLY A 6 12.34 16.96 1.94
N PHE A 7 11.67 16.23 1.04
CA PHE A 7 12.19 15.16 0.18
C PHE A 7 13.52 14.53 0.61
N ARG A 8 13.48 13.40 1.32
CA ARG A 8 14.66 12.53 1.44
C ARG A 8 14.72 11.60 0.24
N ALA A 9 15.43 12.03 -0.78
CA ALA A 9 15.90 11.14 -1.81
C ALA A 9 16.93 10.19 -1.18
N ARG A 10 16.64 8.88 -1.15
CA ARG A 10 17.64 7.85 -0.81
C ARG A 10 18.10 7.17 -2.08
N ARG A 11 19.43 7.04 -2.23
CA ARG A 11 20.03 6.26 -3.32
C ARG A 11 19.97 4.79 -2.91
N GLY A 12 19.02 4.05 -3.45
CA GLY A 12 18.96 2.60 -3.34
C GLY A 12 19.85 1.94 -4.41
N ALA A 13 20.13 0.65 -4.23
CA ALA A 13 20.93 -0.14 -5.19
C ALA A 13 20.36 -0.15 -6.63
N ALA A 14 19.09 0.22 -6.81
CA ALA A 14 18.38 0.26 -8.09
C ALA A 14 17.98 1.68 -8.57
N GLY A 15 18.37 2.76 -7.88
CA GLY A 15 18.06 4.14 -8.29
C GLY A 15 17.56 5.07 -7.18
N TRP A 16 16.88 6.15 -7.57
CA TRP A 16 16.32 7.17 -6.66
C TRP A 16 15.00 6.69 -6.03
N GLN A 17 14.94 6.58 -4.70
CA GLN A 17 13.70 6.33 -3.95
C GLN A 17 13.10 7.64 -3.45
N TRP A 18 11.82 7.84 -3.75
CA TRP A 18 11.04 9.03 -3.39
C TRP A 18 9.97 8.66 -2.35
N ASP A 19 10.38 8.45 -1.09
CA ASP A 19 9.50 7.99 0.00
C ASP A 19 8.22 8.84 0.15
N ALA A 20 8.31 10.16 -0.07
CA ALA A 20 7.17 11.08 -0.01
C ALA A 20 6.16 10.87 -1.16
N VAL A 21 6.64 10.49 -2.35
CA VAL A 21 5.77 10.18 -3.51
C VAL A 21 5.06 8.85 -3.28
N LEU A 22 5.79 7.85 -2.78
CA LEU A 22 5.23 6.54 -2.46
C LEU A 22 4.15 6.63 -1.38
N GLY A 23 4.43 7.30 -0.26
CA GLY A 23 3.47 7.48 0.82
C GLY A 23 2.20 8.20 0.34
N GLY A 24 2.36 9.32 -0.38
CA GLY A 24 1.24 10.08 -0.92
C GLY A 24 0.39 9.27 -1.90
N TYR A 25 1.02 8.53 -2.81
CA TYR A 25 0.35 7.64 -3.75
C TYR A 25 -0.47 6.55 -3.03
N LEU A 26 0.17 5.82 -2.10
CA LEU A 26 -0.49 4.76 -1.36
C LEU A 26 -1.65 5.27 -0.52
N THR A 27 -1.48 6.43 0.14
CA THR A 27 -2.56 7.05 0.93
C THR A 27 -3.73 7.45 0.04
N ALA A 28 -3.46 7.99 -1.16
CA ALA A 28 -4.50 8.31 -2.13
C ALA A 28 -5.24 7.05 -2.63
N LYS A 29 -4.53 5.95 -2.87
CA LYS A 29 -5.13 4.66 -3.25
C LYS A 29 -5.97 4.05 -2.14
N CYS A 30 -5.49 4.09 -0.90
CA CYS A 30 -6.28 3.67 0.26
C CYS A 30 -7.55 4.52 0.41
N ALA A 31 -7.46 5.85 0.26
CA ALA A 31 -8.62 6.73 0.29
C ALA A 31 -9.62 6.41 -0.83
N ALA A 32 -9.14 6.17 -2.06
CA ALA A 32 -9.97 5.79 -3.19
C ALA A 32 -10.66 4.44 -2.96
N LEU A 33 -9.92 3.41 -2.54
CA LEU A 33 -10.48 2.09 -2.22
C LEU A 33 -11.57 2.20 -1.14
N ALA A 34 -11.32 2.95 -0.07
CA ALA A 34 -12.30 3.15 1.00
C ALA A 34 -13.53 3.97 0.57
N ALA A 35 -13.39 4.89 -0.40
CA ALA A 35 -14.47 5.79 -0.81
C ALA A 35 -15.34 5.23 -1.95
N ARG A 36 -14.72 4.68 -2.99
CA ARG A 36 -15.43 4.20 -4.20
C ARG A 36 -15.39 2.69 -4.40
N ALA A 37 -14.52 1.98 -3.67
CA ALA A 37 -14.46 0.52 -3.71
C ALA A 37 -14.33 -0.04 -5.15
N ALA A 38 -13.50 0.60 -5.99
CA ALA A 38 -13.30 0.13 -7.36
C ALA A 38 -12.25 -1.00 -7.38
N PRO A 39 -12.47 -2.11 -8.14
CA PRO A 39 -11.52 -3.21 -8.25
C PRO A 39 -10.09 -2.76 -8.62
N LYS A 40 -9.99 -1.77 -9.50
CA LYS A 40 -8.70 -1.18 -9.91
C LYS A 40 -7.89 -0.59 -8.75
N ASP A 41 -8.54 -0.05 -7.71
CA ASP A 41 -7.79 0.51 -6.58
C ASP A 41 -7.20 -0.57 -5.69
N ALA A 42 -7.91 -1.69 -5.52
CA ALA A 42 -7.37 -2.85 -4.82
C ALA A 42 -6.16 -3.43 -5.56
N TYR A 43 -6.26 -3.55 -6.89
CA TYR A 43 -5.14 -3.96 -7.73
C TYR A 43 -3.96 -3.00 -7.65
N ASP A 44 -4.15 -1.71 -7.95
CA ASP A 44 -3.08 -0.71 -7.96
C ASP A 44 -2.38 -0.61 -6.59
N LEU A 45 -3.16 -0.69 -5.50
CA LEU A 45 -2.62 -0.72 -4.13
C LEU A 45 -1.77 -1.96 -3.90
N MET A 46 -2.33 -3.16 -4.14
CA MET A 46 -1.63 -4.41 -3.88
C MET A 46 -0.40 -4.60 -4.75
N PHE A 47 -0.47 -4.21 -6.01
CA PHE A 47 0.65 -4.25 -6.93
C PHE A 47 1.84 -3.47 -6.36
N VAL A 48 1.61 -2.25 -5.87
CA VAL A 48 2.68 -1.47 -5.24
C VAL A 48 3.14 -2.09 -3.92
N LEU A 49 2.24 -2.64 -3.10
CA LEU A 49 2.64 -3.28 -1.84
C LEU A 49 3.53 -4.51 -2.04
N LEU A 50 3.29 -5.30 -3.08
CA LEU A 50 4.03 -6.54 -3.34
C LEU A 50 5.30 -6.30 -4.18
N TYR A 51 5.24 -5.41 -5.16
CA TYR A 51 6.28 -5.30 -6.18
C TYR A 51 7.15 -4.03 -6.09
N ASN A 52 6.82 -3.06 -5.23
CA ASN A 52 7.72 -1.93 -4.98
C ASN A 52 9.00 -2.40 -4.26
N PRO A 53 10.19 -1.85 -4.57
CA PRO A 53 11.40 -2.10 -3.79
C PRO A 53 11.17 -1.87 -2.28
N GLY A 54 11.48 -2.89 -1.47
CA GLY A 54 11.24 -2.88 -0.02
C GLY A 54 9.83 -3.32 0.42
N GLY A 55 8.92 -3.54 -0.54
CA GLY A 55 7.60 -4.14 -0.37
C GLY A 55 6.72 -3.44 0.67
N ALA A 56 5.83 -4.23 1.29
CA ALA A 56 4.86 -3.74 2.27
C ALA A 56 5.50 -3.04 3.49
N ARG A 57 6.72 -3.42 3.88
CA ARG A 57 7.43 -2.75 4.99
C ARG A 57 7.84 -1.33 4.63
N GLU A 58 8.35 -1.14 3.42
CA GLU A 58 8.73 0.19 2.94
C GLU A 58 7.51 1.05 2.68
N ALA A 59 6.45 0.48 2.11
CA ALA A 59 5.14 1.12 1.97
C ALA A 59 4.60 1.64 3.32
N ALA A 60 4.64 0.82 4.37
CA ALA A 60 4.20 1.23 5.70
C ALA A 60 5.03 2.40 6.25
N ARG A 61 6.36 2.35 6.12
CA ARG A 61 7.25 3.45 6.54
C ARG A 61 7.00 4.72 5.75
N ALA A 62 6.76 4.61 4.45
CA ALA A 62 6.44 5.74 3.59
C ALA A 62 5.11 6.40 4.00
N ILE A 63 4.07 5.62 4.30
CA ILE A 63 2.78 6.11 4.80
C ILE A 63 2.94 6.78 6.18
N ALA A 64 3.65 6.13 7.12
CA ALA A 64 3.88 6.66 8.46
C ALA A 64 4.70 7.97 8.46
N GLY A 65 5.56 8.15 7.45
CA GLY A 65 6.36 9.37 7.29
C GLY A 65 5.60 10.58 6.74
N ILE A 66 4.32 10.45 6.36
CA ILE A 66 3.54 11.57 5.83
C ILE A 66 3.13 12.50 6.97
N PRO A 67 3.43 13.82 6.88
CA PRO A 67 3.00 14.78 7.89
C PRO A 67 1.48 14.80 8.05
N VAL A 68 1.01 14.72 9.29
CA VAL A 68 -0.41 14.90 9.60
C VAL A 68 -0.71 16.39 9.60
N VAL A 69 -1.64 16.79 8.74
CA VAL A 69 -2.18 18.16 8.72
C VAL A 69 -3.42 18.19 9.61
N SER A 70 -3.52 19.22 10.46
CA SER A 70 -4.67 19.46 11.33
C SER A 70 -5.99 19.32 10.56
N HIS A 71 -6.98 18.65 11.15
CA HIS A 71 -8.33 18.41 10.60
C HIS A 71 -8.48 17.36 9.49
N ARG A 72 -7.43 16.58 9.18
CA ARG A 72 -7.55 15.39 8.30
C ARG A 72 -7.34 14.10 9.06
N ARG A 73 -7.93 13.00 8.59
CA ARG A 73 -7.61 11.66 9.13
C ARG A 73 -6.12 11.37 8.91
N PRO A 74 -5.42 10.81 9.91
CA PRO A 74 -4.03 10.41 9.73
C PRO A 74 -3.89 9.41 8.57
N PRO A 75 -2.85 9.54 7.72
CA PRO A 75 -2.61 8.63 6.59
C PRO A 75 -2.57 7.15 7.00
N ALA A 76 -1.93 6.84 8.14
CA ALA A 76 -1.91 5.49 8.68
C ALA A 76 -3.31 4.96 9.01
N ALA A 77 -4.22 5.80 9.52
CA ALA A 77 -5.59 5.41 9.81
C ALA A 77 -6.40 5.14 8.53
N VAL A 78 -6.17 5.95 7.48
CA VAL A 78 -6.76 5.73 6.14
C VAL A 78 -6.26 4.41 5.56
N ALA A 79 -4.96 4.15 5.65
CA ALA A 79 -4.35 2.91 5.18
C ALA A 79 -4.88 1.69 5.94
N ARG A 80 -5.00 1.75 7.27
CA ARG A 80 -5.57 0.67 8.08
C ARG A 80 -6.97 0.28 7.61
N ALA A 81 -7.86 1.27 7.45
CA ALA A 81 -9.25 1.01 7.06
C ALA A 81 -9.39 0.40 5.65
N ALA A 82 -8.57 0.86 4.70
CA ALA A 82 -8.61 0.33 3.34
C ALA A 82 -7.96 -1.07 3.24
N VAL A 83 -6.81 -1.25 3.87
CA VAL A 83 -6.01 -2.48 3.75
C VAL A 83 -6.62 -3.62 4.56
N SER A 84 -7.40 -3.34 5.60
CA SER A 84 -8.17 -4.39 6.29
C SER A 84 -9.15 -5.12 5.39
N MET A 85 -9.60 -4.48 4.29
CA MET A 85 -10.48 -5.10 3.30
C MET A 85 -9.78 -6.23 2.52
N LEU A 86 -8.45 -6.25 2.49
CA LEU A 86 -7.62 -7.19 1.75
C LEU A 86 -7.06 -8.33 2.63
N LEU A 87 -7.43 -8.39 3.91
CA LEU A 87 -6.91 -9.40 4.84
C LEU A 87 -7.45 -10.81 4.62
N ASP A 88 -8.66 -10.92 4.09
CA ASP A 88 -9.28 -12.20 3.78
C ASP A 88 -8.88 -12.65 2.36
N PRO A 89 -8.08 -13.72 2.20
CA PRO A 89 -7.72 -14.24 0.89
C PRO A 89 -8.93 -14.77 0.11
N GLN A 90 -10.00 -15.17 0.80
CA GLN A 90 -11.26 -15.59 0.17
C GLN A 90 -12.20 -14.41 -0.12
N GLY A 91 -11.83 -13.21 0.32
CA GLY A 91 -12.59 -12.00 0.14
C GLY A 91 -12.63 -11.52 -1.32
N PRO A 92 -13.59 -10.63 -1.66
CA PRO A 92 -13.75 -10.11 -3.00
C PRO A 92 -12.54 -9.28 -3.46
N TRP A 93 -11.88 -8.56 -2.54
CA TRP A 93 -10.76 -7.68 -2.88
C TRP A 93 -9.49 -8.44 -3.26
N ALA A 94 -9.19 -9.54 -2.56
CA ALA A 94 -8.12 -10.44 -2.94
C ALA A 94 -8.42 -11.11 -4.29
N GLY A 95 -9.68 -11.47 -4.54
CA GLY A 95 -10.13 -11.99 -5.84
C GLY A 95 -9.94 -10.99 -6.97
N HIS A 96 -10.36 -9.74 -6.78
CA HIS A 96 -10.17 -8.68 -7.77
C HIS A 96 -8.69 -8.43 -8.11
N PHE A 97 -7.80 -8.48 -7.11
CA PHE A 97 -6.37 -8.42 -7.36
C PHE A 97 -5.89 -9.59 -8.23
N ALA A 98 -6.25 -10.82 -7.87
CA ALA A 98 -5.84 -12.01 -8.60
C ALA A 98 -6.35 -12.03 -10.05
N THR A 99 -7.63 -11.69 -10.27
CA THR A 99 -8.19 -11.56 -11.63
C THR A 99 -7.41 -10.55 -12.46
N GLN A 100 -7.12 -9.36 -11.92
CA GLN A 100 -6.37 -8.33 -12.65
C GLN A 100 -4.92 -8.75 -12.96
N MET A 101 -4.26 -9.48 -12.05
CA MET A 101 -2.92 -10.03 -12.31
C MET A 101 -2.94 -11.04 -13.47
N GLN A 102 -3.94 -11.94 -13.49
CA GLN A 102 -4.10 -12.93 -14.56
C GLN A 102 -4.46 -12.28 -15.90
N GLU A 103 -5.35 -11.28 -15.90
CA GLU A 103 -5.66 -10.47 -17.08
C GLU A 103 -4.41 -9.73 -17.62
N ALA A 104 -3.46 -9.39 -16.74
CA ALA A 104 -2.17 -8.80 -17.09
C ALA A 104 -1.12 -9.83 -17.55
N GLY A 105 -1.46 -11.12 -17.58
CA GLY A 105 -0.60 -12.20 -18.07
C GLY A 105 0.22 -12.92 -16.99
N ASP A 106 -0.08 -12.71 -15.71
CA ASP A 106 0.51 -13.53 -14.64
C ASP A 106 -0.05 -14.95 -14.69
N GLU A 107 0.85 -15.95 -14.72
CA GLU A 107 0.51 -17.37 -14.82
C GLU A 107 0.37 -18.05 -13.44
N GLU A 108 0.62 -17.33 -12.34
CA GLU A 108 0.47 -17.88 -11.01
C GLU A 108 -1.00 -18.27 -10.72
N PRO A 109 -1.22 -19.37 -9.97
CA PRO A 109 -2.56 -19.79 -9.59
C PRO A 109 -3.30 -18.69 -8.82
N GLU A 110 -4.60 -18.51 -9.11
CA GLU A 110 -5.45 -17.48 -8.49
C GLU A 110 -5.37 -17.52 -6.96
N GLU A 111 -5.43 -18.73 -6.38
CA GLU A 111 -5.33 -18.95 -4.93
C GLU A 111 -4.02 -18.39 -4.34
N ARG A 112 -2.92 -18.52 -5.08
CA ARG A 112 -1.62 -18.02 -4.64
C ARG A 112 -1.58 -16.49 -4.70
N LEU A 113 -2.07 -15.89 -5.78
CA LEU A 113 -2.18 -14.43 -5.91
C LEU A 113 -3.06 -13.84 -4.81
N ARG A 114 -4.17 -14.50 -4.46
CA ARG A 114 -5.05 -14.14 -3.35
C ARG A 114 -4.33 -14.22 -1.99
N ALA A 115 -3.60 -15.30 -1.76
CA ALA A 115 -2.82 -15.49 -0.52
C ALA A 115 -1.71 -14.43 -0.39
N ASP A 116 -1.02 -14.12 -1.47
CA ASP A 116 0.03 -13.09 -1.50
C ASP A 116 -0.55 -11.71 -1.20
N ALA A 117 -1.75 -11.40 -1.73
CA ALA A 117 -2.43 -10.16 -1.40
C ALA A 117 -2.73 -10.02 0.10
N ALA A 118 -3.31 -11.06 0.70
CA ALA A 118 -3.60 -11.09 2.13
C ALA A 118 -2.33 -11.02 3.00
N ALA A 119 -1.26 -11.69 2.57
CA ALA A 119 0.04 -11.65 3.25
C ALA A 119 0.67 -10.24 3.19
N GLY A 120 0.64 -9.59 2.03
CA GLY A 120 1.10 -8.22 1.84
C GLY A 120 0.33 -7.22 2.69
N ALA A 121 -1.00 -7.32 2.70
CA ALA A 121 -1.88 -6.51 3.55
C ALA A 121 -1.55 -6.70 5.04
N SER A 122 -1.44 -7.95 5.49
CA SER A 122 -1.09 -8.29 6.88
C SER A 122 0.29 -7.75 7.28
N LEU A 123 1.27 -7.79 6.38
CA LEU A 123 2.61 -7.26 6.64
C LEU A 123 2.60 -5.73 6.75
N LEU A 124 1.85 -5.03 5.88
CA LEU A 124 1.69 -3.58 5.96
C LEU A 124 1.11 -3.17 7.32
N LEU A 125 -0.02 -3.76 7.71
CA LEU A 125 -0.72 -3.39 8.95
C LEU A 125 0.16 -3.61 10.19
N ARG A 126 0.78 -4.80 10.31
CA ARG A 126 1.73 -5.07 11.41
C ARG A 126 2.87 -4.07 11.45
N THR A 127 3.38 -3.64 10.29
CA THR A 127 4.46 -2.66 10.23
C THR A 127 3.97 -1.27 10.63
N LEU A 128 2.77 -0.85 10.22
CA LEU A 128 2.17 0.42 10.66
C LEU A 128 1.99 0.47 12.17
N ASP A 129 1.57 -0.64 12.78
CA ASP A 129 1.34 -0.72 14.23
C ASP A 129 2.64 -0.67 15.04
N GLN A 130 3.76 -1.12 14.47
CA GLN A 130 5.09 -0.99 15.08
C GLN A 130 5.70 0.41 14.98
N ASN A 131 5.17 1.26 14.10
CA ASN A 131 5.68 2.63 13.85
C ASN A 131 4.71 3.73 14.33
N ALA A 132 3.62 3.35 15.02
CA ALA A 132 2.65 4.27 15.61
C ALA A 132 3.11 4.72 17.00
#